data_AF-A0A3N1XVB6-F1
#
_entry.id   AF-A0A3N1XVB6-F1
#
_cell.length_a   1.000
_cell.length_b   1.000
_cell.length_c   1.000
_cell.angle_alpha   90.00
_cell.angle_beta   90.00
_cell.angle_gamma   90.00
#
_symmetry.space_group_name_H-M   'P 1'
#
loop_
_entity.id
_entity.type
_entity.pdbx_description
1 polymer ?
#
loop_
_entity_poly.entity_id
_entity_poly.type
_entity_poly.pdbx_seq_one_letter_code
_entity_poly.pdbx_strand_id
1 'polypeptide(L)'
;MSATTVSSTTEHTDEPDAPMPIGWLRYGAPESETSSRLPKHVTQLRLLSVRRAVSIALRVVGRSEIVQQVLRFDNNRTGPARTVTMRTVLLLILAYQIQRPSRDMAFLPLVRWIEADMSQQDKVRVGLTHPRWSYYKIVATFHAFVDLIDDADSQHRVQPNGVIRERYDGLPTRNRILNRLIGASIPDACPPTPVSALDSTDVETPGTWLALPSRSDGDDEYVPDDAAEPTDAEKKIRWEVGLDGRNIYSPDKDARAGYRTVVHNRSRLFLGWDAHVLCDAGWYGANHYVQFIRGMLFEPAGQHKGDAGIELIDSLDPRFTVETLCSDRGYSFAVAERWVLPLQERGITWVHDMHPLQKRERTLLKHDKFDAHLMLDGTLFTRGMPKRLRALPGYHPGMTNAEKRALAAKYDERAQYAFVPNGGPRPDGSWQYRGPAYLGRVNCVNMAAHRRMNSNAPLTNCKEGDGCWCDRTPTVDADDQLGLRQKYLYGTTKWLAHYGMRNASEAKMANLKRTHSTLRRASSSVNGTTANALLFAVRCVAVNIALMHAVYDGKVTLATTDPREVPITSPRTRRRPPAHLAHGPKKRPEARRSRGNAPGRRPAGAPRQRDHG
;
A
#
# COMPACT_ATOMS: atom_id res chain seq x y z
N MET A 1 -31.19 10.73 62.73
CA MET A 1 -30.66 9.36 62.92
C MET A 1 -31.64 8.40 62.26
N SER A 2 -31.36 7.96 61.04
CA SER A 2 -32.03 6.83 60.40
C SER A 2 -31.04 6.21 59.41
N ALA A 3 -30.68 4.96 59.67
CA ALA A 3 -29.90 4.13 58.79
C ALA A 3 -30.79 3.63 57.64
N THR A 4 -30.23 3.54 56.43
CA THR A 4 -30.77 2.66 55.40
C THR A 4 -29.63 2.10 54.57
N THR A 5 -29.32 0.85 54.89
CA THR A 5 -28.50 -0.09 54.15
C THR A 5 -29.13 -0.35 52.78
N VAL A 6 -28.35 -0.25 51.70
CA VAL A 6 -28.75 -0.79 50.38
C VAL A 6 -27.85 -1.97 50.07
N SER A 7 -28.49 -3.13 50.01
CA SER A 7 -27.95 -4.45 49.71
C SER A 7 -27.39 -4.51 48.29
N SER A 8 -26.11 -4.86 48.18
CA SER A 8 -25.44 -5.25 46.94
C SER A 8 -25.49 -6.78 46.80
N THR A 9 -26.36 -7.29 45.92
CA THR A 9 -26.23 -8.64 45.34
C THR A 9 -27.18 -8.73 44.14
N THR A 10 -26.64 -8.53 42.94
CA THR A 10 -27.18 -9.18 41.74
C THR A 10 -26.03 -9.98 41.16
N GLU A 11 -26.13 -11.29 41.37
CA GLU A 11 -25.31 -12.33 40.77
C GLU A 11 -25.32 -12.14 39.24
N HIS A 12 -24.15 -11.91 38.67
CA HIS A 12 -23.92 -12.20 37.26
C HIS A 12 -23.82 -13.72 37.15
N THR A 13 -24.93 -14.36 36.79
CA THR A 13 -24.89 -15.70 36.23
C THR A 13 -24.15 -15.63 34.90
N ASP A 14 -22.94 -16.20 34.88
CA ASP A 14 -22.20 -16.53 33.67
C ASP A 14 -23.05 -17.47 32.80
N GLU A 15 -23.79 -16.91 31.85
CA GLU A 15 -24.29 -17.67 30.72
C GLU A 15 -23.08 -18.01 29.82
N PRO A 16 -22.83 -19.29 29.50
CA PRO A 16 -21.77 -19.66 28.58
C PRO A 16 -22.09 -19.07 27.21
N ASP A 17 -21.15 -18.28 26.69
CA ASP A 17 -21.07 -17.74 25.33
C ASP A 17 -22.04 -18.41 24.36
N ALA A 18 -23.15 -17.72 24.08
CA ALA A 18 -24.04 -18.12 23.00
C ALA A 18 -23.19 -18.33 21.73
N PRO A 19 -23.28 -19.49 21.06
CA PRO A 19 -22.43 -19.77 19.92
C PRO A 19 -22.63 -18.70 18.86
N MET A 20 -21.53 -18.01 18.52
CA MET A 20 -21.52 -17.00 17.46
C MET A 20 -22.28 -17.56 16.23
N PRO A 21 -23.21 -16.79 15.63
CA PRO A 21 -24.01 -17.29 14.54
C PRO A 21 -23.13 -17.84 13.41
N ILE A 22 -23.47 -19.03 12.94
CA ILE A 22 -22.93 -19.79 11.79
C ILE A 22 -22.94 -18.99 10.45
N GLY A 23 -23.21 -17.68 10.47
CA GLY A 23 -23.12 -16.77 9.31
C GLY A 23 -21.73 -16.69 8.67
N TRP A 24 -20.67 -17.13 9.35
CA TRP A 24 -19.33 -17.25 8.78
C TRP A 24 -19.20 -18.38 7.73
N LEU A 25 -20.21 -19.25 7.63
CA LEU A 25 -20.17 -20.53 6.89
C LEU A 25 -21.09 -20.59 5.66
N ARG A 26 -21.80 -19.51 5.30
CA ARG A 26 -22.57 -19.49 4.04
C ARG A 26 -21.63 -19.27 2.84
N TYR A 27 -21.07 -20.36 2.34
CA TYR A 27 -20.42 -20.42 1.03
C TYR A 27 -21.51 -20.27 -0.04
N GLY A 28 -21.59 -19.08 -0.63
CA GLY A 28 -22.59 -18.73 -1.62
C GLY A 28 -23.33 -17.45 -1.21
N ALA A 29 -22.80 -16.32 -1.64
CA ALA A 29 -23.53 -15.06 -1.63
C ALA A 29 -23.71 -14.63 -3.10
N PRO A 30 -24.91 -14.15 -3.49
CA PRO A 30 -25.19 -13.79 -4.87
C PRO A 30 -24.35 -12.59 -5.32
N GLU A 31 -23.95 -12.66 -6.58
CA GLU A 31 -23.31 -11.60 -7.32
C GLU A 31 -24.25 -10.41 -7.50
N SER A 32 -23.98 -9.32 -6.79
CA SER A 32 -24.17 -8.02 -7.38
C SER A 32 -23.09 -7.08 -6.84
N GLU A 33 -22.19 -6.67 -7.74
CA GLU A 33 -21.34 -5.48 -7.61
C GLU A 33 -20.15 -5.57 -6.62
N THR A 34 -19.32 -6.61 -6.71
CA THR A 34 -18.03 -6.70 -5.98
C THR A 34 -16.92 -5.78 -6.51
N SER A 35 -17.26 -4.81 -7.35
CA SER A 35 -16.37 -3.73 -7.75
C SER A 35 -16.72 -2.50 -6.91
N SER A 36 -16.11 -2.39 -5.73
CA SER A 36 -16.06 -1.15 -4.94
C SER A 36 -15.18 -0.08 -5.61
N ARG A 37 -15.35 0.11 -6.92
CA ARG A 37 -14.69 1.17 -7.67
C ARG A 37 -15.56 2.40 -7.54
N LEU A 38 -14.93 3.50 -7.13
CA LEU A 38 -15.48 4.82 -7.43
C LEU A 38 -15.87 4.85 -8.91
N PRO A 39 -17.06 5.35 -9.26
CA PRO A 39 -17.48 5.41 -10.64
C PRO A 39 -16.42 6.07 -11.53
N LYS A 40 -16.23 5.58 -12.77
CA LYS A 40 -15.20 6.08 -13.72
C LYS A 40 -15.22 7.60 -13.95
N HIS A 41 -16.32 8.28 -13.60
CA HIS A 41 -16.55 9.71 -13.77
C HIS A 41 -16.06 10.59 -12.60
N VAL A 42 -15.62 10.03 -11.46
CA VAL A 42 -15.05 10.77 -10.31
C VAL A 42 -13.62 11.29 -10.61
N THR A 43 -13.23 11.32 -11.88
CA THR A 43 -11.86 11.52 -12.37
C THR A 43 -11.50 12.97 -12.69
N GLN A 44 -12.41 13.94 -12.53
CA GLN A 44 -12.07 15.33 -12.80
C GLN A 44 -11.48 16.00 -11.57
N LEU A 45 -10.18 16.28 -11.66
CA LEU A 45 -9.45 17.12 -10.71
C LEU A 45 -10.10 18.51 -10.67
N ARG A 46 -10.83 18.82 -9.60
CA ARG A 46 -11.37 20.16 -9.36
C ARG A 46 -10.26 21.04 -8.76
N LEU A 47 -9.79 22.01 -9.54
CA LEU A 47 -8.85 23.01 -9.03
C LEU A 47 -9.54 23.86 -7.96
N LEU A 48 -8.86 24.03 -6.83
CA LEU A 48 -9.34 24.88 -5.74
C LEU A 48 -8.83 26.30 -5.92
N SER A 49 -9.57 27.29 -5.40
CA SER A 49 -9.01 28.63 -5.24
C SER A 49 -7.89 28.63 -4.21
N VAL A 50 -6.95 29.57 -4.32
CA VAL A 50 -5.84 29.73 -3.37
C VAL A 50 -6.36 29.85 -1.94
N ARG A 51 -7.34 30.72 -1.71
CA ARG A 51 -7.98 30.91 -0.40
C ARG A 51 -8.58 29.62 0.17
N ARG A 52 -9.18 28.78 -0.68
CA ARG A 52 -9.73 27.50 -0.25
C ARG A 52 -8.62 26.51 0.10
N ALA A 53 -7.58 26.41 -0.72
CA ALA A 53 -6.43 25.55 -0.47
C ALA A 53 -5.70 25.93 0.84
N VAL A 54 -5.48 27.23 1.07
CA VAL A 54 -4.92 27.77 2.33
C VAL A 54 -5.80 27.39 3.53
N SER A 55 -7.12 27.53 3.40
CA SER A 55 -8.04 27.20 4.49
C SER A 55 -8.06 25.70 4.81
N ILE A 56 -7.91 24.84 3.81
CA ILE A 56 -7.78 23.39 4.02
C ILE A 56 -6.43 23.06 4.65
N ALA A 57 -5.33 23.62 4.15
CA ALA A 57 -3.99 23.42 4.72
C ALA A 57 -3.92 23.79 6.20
N LEU A 58 -4.53 24.93 6.58
CA LEU A 58 -4.64 25.36 7.98
C LEU A 58 -5.38 24.32 8.85
N ARG A 59 -6.47 23.72 8.34
CA ARG A 59 -7.22 22.68 9.05
C ARG A 59 -6.43 21.38 9.17
N VAL A 60 -5.75 20.95 8.11
CA VAL A 60 -4.90 19.75 8.13
C VAL A 60 -3.80 19.90 9.18
N VAL A 61 -3.07 21.03 9.18
CA VAL A 61 -2.02 21.30 10.17
C VAL A 61 -2.58 21.44 11.59
N GLY A 62 -3.77 22.03 11.74
CA GLY A 62 -4.45 22.13 13.04
C GLY A 62 -4.87 20.77 13.61
N ARG A 63 -5.34 19.86 12.77
CA ARG A 63 -5.80 18.51 13.15
C ARG A 63 -4.69 17.47 13.30
N SER A 64 -3.49 17.72 12.75
CA SER A 64 -2.39 16.75 12.79
C SER A 64 -1.59 16.74 14.08
N GLU A 65 -1.84 17.68 14.99
CA GLU A 65 -1.09 17.89 16.25
C GLU A 65 0.41 18.22 16.07
N ILE A 66 0.90 18.28 14.83
CA ILE A 66 2.31 18.55 14.49
C ILE A 66 2.75 19.92 15.01
N VAL A 67 1.82 20.88 15.17
CA VAL A 67 2.12 22.18 15.78
C VAL A 67 2.68 22.03 17.18
N GLN A 68 2.00 21.24 18.03
CA GLN A 68 2.36 21.09 19.43
C GLN A 68 3.53 20.12 19.63
N GLN A 69 3.63 19.09 18.78
CA GLN A 69 4.62 18.04 18.99
C GLN A 69 5.96 18.30 18.26
N VAL A 70 5.92 19.01 17.13
CA VAL A 70 7.09 19.20 16.26
C VAL A 70 7.40 20.68 16.06
N LEU A 71 6.42 21.49 15.65
CA LEU A 71 6.71 22.89 15.30
C LEU A 71 7.00 23.77 16.52
N ARG A 72 6.71 23.30 17.74
CA ARG A 72 7.15 23.93 18.99
C ARG A 72 8.67 24.14 19.04
N PHE A 73 9.45 23.25 18.42
CA PHE A 73 10.91 23.36 18.38
C PHE A 73 11.39 24.57 17.55
N ASP A 74 10.58 25.04 16.58
CA ASP A 74 10.90 26.27 15.85
C ASP A 74 10.67 27.53 16.70
N ASN A 75 9.71 27.49 17.63
CA ASN A 75 9.43 28.59 18.56
C ASN A 75 10.43 28.64 19.71
N ASN A 76 10.92 27.49 20.15
CA ASN A 76 11.81 27.36 21.31
C ASN A 76 13.30 27.45 20.95
N ARG A 77 13.65 27.71 19.68
CA ARG A 77 15.06 27.76 19.27
C ARG A 77 15.78 28.96 19.86
N THR A 78 17.07 28.78 20.14
CA THR A 78 17.97 29.87 20.50
C THR A 78 18.35 30.70 19.26
N GLY A 79 18.52 32.00 19.44
CA GLY A 79 18.93 32.94 18.38
C GLY A 79 17.77 33.69 17.70
N PRO A 80 18.08 34.46 16.63
CA PRO A 80 17.10 35.33 15.97
C PRO A 80 15.91 34.56 15.39
N ALA A 81 14.71 35.16 15.49
CA ALA A 81 13.49 34.63 14.87
C ALA A 81 13.69 34.42 13.35
N ARG A 82 13.24 33.26 12.81
CA ARG A 82 13.27 33.03 11.36
C ARG A 82 12.30 33.99 10.69
N THR A 83 12.74 34.56 9.58
CA THR A 83 11.90 35.35 8.67
C THR A 83 10.67 34.58 8.18
N VAL A 84 10.81 33.27 7.96
CA VAL A 84 9.74 32.35 7.57
C VAL A 84 9.78 31.19 8.55
N THR A 85 8.67 30.89 9.23
CA THR A 85 8.61 29.79 10.20
C THR A 85 8.44 28.44 9.51
N MET A 86 8.80 27.34 10.19
CA MET A 86 8.56 25.98 9.69
C MET A 86 7.07 25.74 9.44
N ARG A 87 6.20 26.27 10.32
CA ARG A 87 4.74 26.26 10.15
C ARG A 87 4.32 26.93 8.84
N THR A 88 4.88 28.11 8.56
CA THR A 88 4.60 28.87 7.34
C THR A 88 4.99 28.04 6.10
N VAL A 89 6.20 27.45 6.08
CA VAL A 89 6.64 26.60 4.96
C VAL A 89 5.73 25.39 4.77
N LEU A 90 5.38 24.67 5.84
CA LEU A 90 4.49 23.51 5.78
C LEU A 90 3.11 23.88 5.20
N LEU A 91 2.54 25.00 5.63
CA LEU A 91 1.26 25.50 5.10
C LEU A 91 1.36 25.88 3.62
N LEU A 92 2.46 26.51 3.20
CA LEU A 92 2.69 26.89 1.82
C LEU A 92 2.79 25.68 0.90
N ILE A 93 3.59 24.66 1.25
CA ILE A 93 3.74 23.44 0.44
C ILE A 93 2.43 22.65 0.37
N LEU A 94 1.69 22.57 1.48
CA LEU A 94 0.38 21.92 1.52
C LEU A 94 -0.63 22.66 0.65
N ALA A 95 -0.77 23.97 0.81
CA ALA A 95 -1.72 24.76 0.03
C ALA A 95 -1.39 24.71 -1.47
N TYR A 96 -0.11 24.79 -1.83
CA TYR A 96 0.37 24.70 -3.21
C TYR A 96 -0.02 23.37 -3.87
N GLN A 97 0.18 22.24 -3.16
CA GLN A 97 -0.17 20.91 -3.68
C GLN A 97 -1.68 20.65 -3.63
N ILE A 98 -2.38 21.04 -2.56
CA ILE A 98 -3.84 20.88 -2.45
C ILE A 98 -4.57 21.66 -3.54
N GLN A 99 -4.10 22.86 -3.90
CA GLN A 99 -4.72 23.66 -4.96
C GLN A 99 -4.69 22.95 -6.31
N ARG A 100 -3.55 22.32 -6.63
CA ARG A 100 -3.33 21.59 -7.87
C ARG A 100 -2.43 20.36 -7.60
N PRO A 101 -3.03 19.21 -7.27
CA PRO A 101 -2.27 18.01 -6.88
C PRO A 101 -1.39 17.41 -7.99
N SER A 102 -1.59 17.84 -9.24
CA SER A 102 -0.78 17.45 -10.41
C SER A 102 0.50 18.28 -10.60
N ARG A 103 0.86 19.16 -9.65
CA ARG A 103 2.09 19.96 -9.73
C ARG A 103 3.29 19.12 -9.29
N ASP A 104 4.42 19.33 -9.97
CA ASP A 104 5.72 18.93 -9.46
C ASP A 104 6.08 19.80 -8.24
N MET A 105 6.78 19.20 -7.28
CA MET A 105 7.18 19.86 -6.04
C MET A 105 8.59 20.42 -6.20
N ALA A 106 8.65 21.64 -6.71
CA ALA A 106 9.88 22.42 -6.84
C ALA A 106 9.70 23.80 -6.20
N PHE A 107 10.74 24.30 -5.53
CA PHE A 107 10.65 25.55 -4.76
C PHE A 107 10.48 26.79 -5.64
N LEU A 108 11.09 26.84 -6.83
CA LEU A 108 10.96 28.01 -7.69
C LEU A 108 9.52 28.21 -8.19
N PRO A 109 8.82 27.18 -8.71
CA PRO A 109 7.37 27.26 -8.96
C PRO A 109 6.54 27.61 -7.73
N LEU A 110 6.86 27.08 -6.55
CA LEU A 110 6.18 27.43 -5.30
C LEU A 110 6.29 28.93 -5.01
N VAL A 111 7.49 29.50 -5.09
CA VAL A 111 7.70 30.94 -4.83
C VAL A 111 6.98 31.81 -5.84
N ARG A 112 7.06 31.48 -7.13
CA ARG A 112 6.31 32.19 -8.18
C ARG A 112 4.80 32.15 -7.93
N TRP A 113 4.27 31.02 -7.46
CA TRP A 113 2.88 30.89 -7.07
C TRP A 113 2.52 31.79 -5.87
N ILE A 114 3.39 31.88 -4.87
CA ILE A 114 3.20 32.79 -3.72
C ILE A 114 3.16 34.25 -4.18
N GLU A 115 4.04 34.64 -5.10
CA GLU A 115 4.11 36.02 -5.59
C GLU A 115 2.90 36.39 -6.45
N ALA A 116 2.57 35.52 -7.43
CA ALA A 116 1.59 35.80 -8.46
C ALA A 116 0.14 35.53 -8.01
N ASP A 117 -0.10 34.45 -7.26
CA ASP A 117 -1.45 33.93 -7.05
C ASP A 117 -1.98 34.14 -5.62
N MET A 118 -1.10 34.33 -4.62
CA MET A 118 -1.55 34.55 -3.23
C MET A 118 -1.85 36.02 -2.95
N SER A 119 -3.07 36.27 -2.46
CA SER A 119 -3.44 37.58 -1.91
C SER A 119 -2.63 37.91 -0.65
N GLN A 120 -2.51 39.19 -0.30
CA GLN A 120 -1.86 39.59 0.96
C GLN A 120 -2.57 39.01 2.18
N GLN A 121 -3.90 38.91 2.15
CA GLN A 121 -4.66 38.25 3.21
C GLN A 121 -4.29 36.77 3.36
N ASP A 122 -4.12 36.05 2.25
CA ASP A 122 -3.72 34.64 2.30
C ASP A 122 -2.27 34.48 2.82
N LYS A 123 -1.35 35.39 2.46
CA LYS A 123 0.02 35.44 2.99
C LYS A 123 0.02 35.65 4.51
N VAL A 124 -0.78 36.58 5.01
CA VAL A 124 -0.96 36.81 6.45
C VAL A 124 -1.53 35.57 7.14
N ARG A 125 -2.55 34.90 6.56
CA ARG A 125 -3.17 33.70 7.12
C ARG A 125 -2.19 32.53 7.29
N VAL A 126 -1.25 32.36 6.36
CA VAL A 126 -0.21 31.32 6.48
C VAL A 126 0.98 31.76 7.34
N GLY A 127 1.04 33.02 7.79
CA GLY A 127 2.13 33.57 8.59
C GLY A 127 3.35 33.99 7.75
N LEU A 128 3.17 34.34 6.48
CA LEU A 128 4.20 34.92 5.62
C LEU A 128 4.12 36.46 5.67
N THR A 129 4.46 37.03 6.81
CA THR A 129 4.27 38.47 7.11
C THR A 129 5.54 39.30 7.05
N HIS A 130 6.71 38.68 7.19
CA HIS A 130 7.96 39.42 7.24
C HIS A 130 8.34 39.97 5.84
N PRO A 131 8.60 41.27 5.66
CA PRO A 131 8.76 41.89 4.34
C PRO A 131 9.97 41.38 3.54
N ARG A 132 11.00 40.86 4.24
CA ARG A 132 12.22 40.29 3.63
C ARG A 132 12.16 38.77 3.41
N TRP A 133 10.98 38.17 3.30
CA TRP A 133 10.88 36.77 2.91
C TRP A 133 11.43 36.59 1.47
N SER A 134 12.04 35.45 1.19
CA SER A 134 12.64 35.18 -0.13
C SER A 134 12.69 33.68 -0.42
N TYR A 135 13.00 33.34 -1.67
CA TYR A 135 13.27 31.95 -2.08
C TYR A 135 14.23 31.23 -1.14
N TYR A 136 15.40 31.82 -0.86
CA TYR A 136 16.40 31.22 0.00
C TYR A 136 15.91 31.01 1.44
N LYS A 137 15.09 31.92 1.97
CA LYS A 137 14.53 31.76 3.33
C LYS A 137 13.49 30.66 3.40
N ILE A 138 12.71 30.45 2.33
CA ILE A 138 11.77 29.31 2.23
C ILE A 138 12.55 28.00 2.16
N VAL A 139 13.53 27.90 1.26
CA VAL A 139 14.35 26.69 1.09
C VAL A 139 15.14 26.36 2.36
N ALA A 140 15.82 27.33 2.97
CA ALA A 140 16.57 27.11 4.21
C ALA A 140 15.66 26.67 5.37
N THR A 141 14.44 27.20 5.44
CA THR A 141 13.47 26.80 6.48
C THR A 141 12.89 25.42 6.22
N PHE A 142 12.67 25.05 4.95
CA PHE A 142 12.31 23.68 4.58
C PHE A 142 13.39 22.69 5.01
N HIS A 143 14.65 22.94 4.68
CA HIS A 143 15.75 22.06 5.09
C HIS A 143 15.91 22.01 6.62
N ALA A 144 15.71 23.13 7.32
CA ALA A 144 15.69 23.11 8.78
C ALA A 144 14.56 22.25 9.36
N PHE A 145 13.41 22.16 8.68
CA PHE A 145 12.32 21.28 9.10
C PHE A 145 12.63 19.82 8.78
N VAL A 146 13.21 19.52 7.62
CA VAL A 146 13.70 18.18 7.25
C VAL A 146 14.72 17.70 8.28
N ASP A 147 15.73 18.52 8.56
CA ASP A 147 16.77 18.28 9.57
C ASP A 147 16.20 17.97 10.96
N LEU A 148 15.13 18.66 11.35
CA LEU A 148 14.46 18.46 12.64
C LEU A 148 13.84 17.07 12.73
N ILE A 149 13.12 16.64 11.68
CA ILE A 149 12.34 15.40 11.71
C ILE A 149 13.10 14.16 11.23
N ASP A 150 14.32 14.36 10.72
CA ASP A 150 15.19 13.33 10.18
C ASP A 150 15.35 12.13 11.14
N ASP A 151 15.55 10.94 10.58
CA ASP A 151 15.68 9.71 11.36
C ASP A 151 17.03 9.62 12.06
N ALA A 152 17.16 8.78 13.07
CA ALA A 152 18.35 8.75 13.92
C ALA A 152 19.61 8.29 13.16
N ASP A 153 19.42 7.45 12.16
CA ASP A 153 20.41 6.80 11.30
C ASP A 153 20.65 7.53 9.96
N SER A 154 20.03 8.70 9.76
CA SER A 154 20.22 9.48 8.54
C SER A 154 21.65 9.99 8.38
N GLN A 155 22.21 9.84 7.17
CA GLN A 155 23.54 10.36 6.81
C GLN A 155 23.62 11.89 6.90
N HIS A 156 22.49 12.57 6.76
CA HIS A 156 22.43 14.03 6.83
C HIS A 156 22.68 14.57 8.25
N ARG A 157 22.75 13.69 9.25
CA ARG A 157 23.04 14.05 10.64
C ARG A 157 24.50 13.93 11.00
N VAL A 158 25.30 13.29 10.15
CA VAL A 158 26.74 13.16 10.34
C VAL A 158 27.38 14.51 10.05
N GLN A 159 27.93 15.12 11.09
CA GLN A 159 28.71 16.34 10.96
C GLN A 159 30.04 16.07 10.24
N PRO A 160 30.73 17.10 9.69
CA PRO A 160 32.03 16.91 9.04
C PRO A 160 33.10 16.25 9.92
N ASN A 161 32.97 16.33 11.25
CA ASN A 161 33.84 15.69 12.23
C ASN A 161 33.43 14.23 12.57
N GLY A 162 32.40 13.68 11.91
CA GLY A 162 31.87 12.34 12.15
C GLY A 162 30.84 12.23 13.27
N VAL A 163 30.56 13.31 14.01
CA VAL A 163 29.59 13.30 15.12
C VAL A 163 28.16 13.27 14.56
N ILE A 164 27.35 12.31 15.01
CA ILE A 164 25.94 12.21 14.66
C ILE A 164 25.14 13.20 15.53
N ARG A 165 24.44 14.14 14.90
CA ARG A 165 23.51 15.05 15.60
C ARG A 165 22.40 14.23 16.26
N GLU A 166 22.21 14.35 17.57
CA GLU A 166 21.14 13.65 18.30
C GLU A 166 19.73 14.17 17.98
N ARG A 167 18.72 13.30 18.09
CA ARG A 167 17.31 13.70 17.98
C ARG A 167 16.88 14.39 19.26
N TYR A 168 15.98 15.37 19.12
CA TYR A 168 15.33 15.94 20.28
C TYR A 168 14.52 14.87 21.01
N ASP A 169 14.69 14.81 22.33
CA ASP A 169 13.91 13.91 23.16
C ASP A 169 12.40 14.23 23.04
N GLY A 170 11.60 13.17 23.04
CA GLY A 170 10.15 13.23 22.84
C GLY A 170 9.69 13.63 21.42
N LEU A 171 10.59 13.79 20.44
CA LEU A 171 10.20 14.02 19.05
C LEU A 171 9.73 12.70 18.39
N PRO A 172 8.48 12.60 17.90
CA PRO A 172 8.01 11.39 17.22
C PRO A 172 8.87 11.04 16.01
N THR A 173 8.87 9.76 15.58
CA THR A 173 9.58 9.32 14.38
C THR A 173 9.08 10.06 13.13
N ARG A 174 9.92 10.16 12.08
CA ARG A 174 9.53 10.77 10.80
C ARG A 174 8.21 10.19 10.29
N ASN A 175 8.12 8.86 10.26
CA ASN A 175 6.97 8.13 9.74
C ASN A 175 5.68 8.47 10.52
N ARG A 176 5.74 8.56 11.86
CA ARG A 176 4.60 9.01 12.69
C ARG A 176 4.20 10.46 12.41
N ILE A 177 5.16 11.37 12.24
CA ILE A 177 4.88 12.78 11.93
C ILE A 177 4.14 12.88 10.59
N LEU A 178 4.64 12.20 9.56
CA LEU A 178 4.06 12.24 8.22
C LEU A 178 2.69 11.57 8.16
N ASN A 179 2.50 10.44 8.85
CA ASN A 179 1.22 9.73 8.87
C ASN A 179 0.14 10.46 9.65
N ARG A 180 0.48 11.23 10.69
CA ARG A 180 -0.47 12.17 11.30
C ARG A 180 -0.91 13.28 10.37
N LEU A 181 -0.02 13.78 9.52
CA LEU A 181 -0.38 14.78 8.50
C LEU A 181 -1.36 14.19 7.47
N ILE A 182 -1.12 12.95 7.05
CA ILE A 182 -2.00 12.21 6.12
C ILE A 182 -3.35 11.94 6.79
N GLY A 183 -3.39 11.41 8.00
CA GLY A 183 -4.62 11.15 8.75
C GLY A 183 -5.47 12.41 8.96
N ALA A 184 -4.85 13.55 9.25
CA ALA A 184 -5.52 14.84 9.41
C ALA A 184 -6.21 15.37 8.14
N SER A 185 -5.90 14.81 6.97
CA SER A 185 -6.57 15.12 5.70
C SER A 185 -7.90 14.39 5.51
N ILE A 186 -8.22 13.43 6.38
CA ILE A 186 -9.44 12.63 6.33
C ILE A 186 -10.45 13.22 7.32
N PRO A 187 -11.71 13.49 6.92
CA PRO A 187 -12.74 13.93 7.87
C PRO A 187 -12.98 12.88 8.96
N ASP A 188 -13.15 13.29 10.23
CA ASP A 188 -13.43 12.35 11.35
C ASP A 188 -14.71 11.55 11.12
N ALA A 189 -15.65 12.14 10.39
CA ALA A 189 -16.90 11.51 10.03
C ALA A 189 -16.74 10.39 8.98
N CYS A 190 -15.58 10.24 8.33
CA CYS A 190 -15.27 9.13 7.44
C CYS A 190 -14.55 8.01 8.21
N PRO A 191 -15.28 7.02 8.79
CA PRO A 191 -14.66 5.97 9.58
C PRO A 191 -13.71 5.13 8.70
N PRO A 192 -12.71 4.50 9.33
CA PRO A 192 -11.89 3.50 8.65
C PRO A 192 -12.73 2.32 8.18
N THR A 193 -12.28 1.69 7.09
CA THR A 193 -12.90 0.45 6.62
C THR A 193 -12.22 -0.75 7.28
N PRO A 194 -12.95 -1.84 7.61
CA PRO A 194 -12.37 -3.00 8.28
C PRO A 194 -11.30 -3.68 7.42
N VAL A 195 -11.41 -3.59 6.10
CA VAL A 195 -10.37 -4.08 5.18
C VAL A 195 -9.50 -2.91 4.72
N SER A 196 -8.18 -3.09 4.81
CA SER A 196 -7.17 -2.19 4.26
C SER A 196 -6.36 -2.88 3.17
N ALA A 197 -5.86 -2.11 2.21
CA ALA A 197 -4.98 -2.59 1.16
C ALA A 197 -3.61 -1.93 1.27
N LEU A 198 -2.57 -2.73 1.16
CA LEU A 198 -1.17 -2.32 1.21
C LEU A 198 -0.45 -2.71 -0.07
N ASP A 199 0.27 -1.75 -0.64
CA ASP A 199 1.14 -1.95 -1.80
C ASP A 199 2.34 -1.01 -1.71
N SER A 200 3.41 -1.30 -2.43
CA SER A 200 4.54 -0.38 -2.57
C SER A 200 4.80 0.00 -4.01
N THR A 201 5.46 1.14 -4.18
CA THR A 201 5.81 1.66 -5.50
C THR A 201 7.19 2.27 -5.52
N ASP A 202 7.84 2.17 -6.68
CA ASP A 202 9.09 2.84 -6.97
C ASP A 202 8.93 4.37 -7.06
N VAL A 203 9.80 5.10 -6.36
CA VAL A 203 9.97 6.56 -6.49
C VAL A 203 11.43 6.85 -6.78
N GLU A 204 11.72 7.31 -8.00
CA GLU A 204 13.09 7.53 -8.45
C GLU A 204 13.65 8.87 -7.99
N THR A 205 14.92 8.85 -7.56
CA THR A 205 15.69 10.07 -7.28
C THR A 205 15.86 10.92 -8.54
N PRO A 206 15.89 12.27 -8.43
CA PRO A 206 16.41 13.13 -9.49
C PRO A 206 17.90 12.88 -9.77
N GLY A 207 18.65 12.29 -8.84
CA GLY A 207 20.04 11.91 -9.00
C GLY A 207 20.28 10.97 -10.18
N THR A 208 21.45 11.10 -10.80
CA THR A 208 21.91 10.18 -11.85
C THR A 208 22.74 9.05 -11.24
N TRP A 209 22.68 7.87 -11.84
CA TRP A 209 23.60 6.78 -11.55
C TRP A 209 25.05 7.26 -11.75
N LEU A 210 25.92 7.00 -10.76
CA LEU A 210 27.37 7.09 -10.93
C LEU A 210 27.86 5.93 -11.79
N ALA A 211 27.34 4.73 -11.50
CA ALA A 211 27.41 3.54 -12.35
C ALA A 211 26.22 2.63 -12.01
N LEU A 212 25.74 1.85 -12.98
CA LEU A 212 24.60 0.96 -12.83
C LEU A 212 25.08 -0.41 -12.31
N PRO A 213 24.63 -0.89 -11.13
CA PRO A 213 24.96 -2.23 -10.66
C PRO A 213 24.14 -3.29 -11.41
N SER A 214 24.59 -4.55 -11.37
CA SER A 214 23.84 -5.70 -11.89
C SER A 214 22.72 -6.15 -10.94
N ARG A 215 22.85 -5.85 -9.64
CA ARG A 215 21.89 -6.22 -8.60
C ARG A 215 21.62 -5.08 -7.62
N SER A 216 20.48 -5.18 -6.93
CA SER A 216 20.25 -4.42 -5.70
C SER A 216 21.12 -5.02 -4.60
N ASP A 217 21.62 -4.15 -3.73
CA ASP A 217 22.37 -4.47 -2.51
C ASP A 217 21.49 -4.38 -1.25
N GLY A 218 20.17 -4.47 -1.43
CA GLY A 218 19.19 -4.41 -0.36
C GLY A 218 18.88 -5.77 0.25
N ASP A 219 18.23 -5.72 1.42
CA ASP A 219 17.78 -6.88 2.19
C ASP A 219 16.44 -7.44 1.69
N ASP A 220 15.87 -6.88 0.63
CA ASP A 220 14.65 -7.42 0.00
C ASP A 220 14.92 -8.79 -0.61
N GLU A 221 14.33 -9.83 -0.03
CA GLU A 221 14.43 -11.22 -0.48
C GLU A 221 13.85 -11.43 -1.88
N TYR A 222 13.02 -10.50 -2.36
CA TYR A 222 12.51 -10.55 -3.72
C TYR A 222 13.60 -10.19 -4.74
N VAL A 223 14.25 -11.22 -5.26
CA VAL A 223 15.12 -11.14 -6.44
C VAL A 223 14.36 -11.65 -7.67
N PRO A 224 14.18 -10.83 -8.72
CA PRO A 224 13.57 -11.31 -9.96
C PRO A 224 14.37 -12.46 -10.58
N ASP A 225 13.67 -13.47 -11.12
CA ASP A 225 14.26 -14.71 -11.66
C ASP A 225 15.37 -14.48 -12.71
N ASP A 226 15.33 -13.35 -13.43
CA ASP A 226 16.28 -12.98 -14.47
C ASP A 226 17.16 -11.78 -14.06
N ALA A 227 17.42 -11.61 -12.76
CA ALA A 227 18.44 -10.70 -12.25
C ALA A 227 19.84 -11.18 -12.68
N ALA A 228 20.61 -10.30 -13.33
CA ALA A 228 21.95 -10.60 -13.79
C ALA A 228 22.92 -10.82 -12.62
N GLU A 229 23.89 -11.71 -12.80
CA GLU A 229 24.99 -11.88 -11.86
C GLU A 229 26.03 -10.76 -12.03
N PRO A 230 26.65 -10.27 -10.94
CA PRO A 230 27.67 -9.24 -11.02
C PRO A 230 28.88 -9.67 -11.86
N THR A 231 29.33 -8.81 -12.77
CA THR A 231 30.53 -9.06 -13.58
C THR A 231 31.81 -8.87 -12.77
N ASP A 232 32.93 -9.48 -13.18
CA ASP A 232 34.21 -9.29 -12.47
C ASP A 232 34.73 -7.84 -12.54
N ALA A 233 34.32 -7.07 -13.55
CA ALA A 233 34.60 -5.64 -13.62
C ALA A 233 33.82 -4.86 -12.56
N GLU A 234 32.55 -5.23 -12.32
CA GLU A 234 31.70 -4.61 -11.29
C GLU A 234 32.20 -4.92 -9.88
N LYS A 235 32.65 -6.16 -9.62
CA LYS A 235 33.23 -6.56 -8.33
C LYS A 235 34.48 -5.76 -7.94
N LYS A 236 35.15 -5.11 -8.90
CA LYS A 236 36.32 -4.26 -8.67
C LYS A 236 35.96 -2.80 -8.34
N ILE A 237 34.71 -2.38 -8.57
CA ILE A 237 34.24 -1.03 -8.24
C ILE A 237 34.17 -0.90 -6.72
N ARG A 238 34.86 0.10 -6.17
CA ARG A 238 34.73 0.48 -4.76
C ARG A 238 33.68 1.57 -4.64
N TRP A 239 32.54 1.22 -4.08
CA TRP A 239 31.46 2.16 -3.79
C TRP A 239 31.72 2.89 -2.47
N GLU A 240 31.25 4.13 -2.36
CA GLU A 240 31.05 4.76 -1.05
C GLU A 240 29.93 3.98 -0.35
N VAL A 241 30.12 3.66 0.94
CA VAL A 241 29.16 2.90 1.74
C VAL A 241 28.47 3.85 2.71
N GLY A 242 27.14 3.77 2.76
CA GLY A 242 26.31 4.54 3.63
C GLY A 242 26.30 4.07 5.08
N LEU A 243 25.67 4.86 5.98
CA LEU A 243 25.46 4.46 7.38
C LEU A 243 24.61 3.19 7.53
N ASP A 244 23.76 2.91 6.55
CA ASP A 244 22.94 1.69 6.44
C ASP A 244 23.75 0.48 5.94
N GLY A 245 25.07 0.62 5.75
CA GLY A 245 25.95 -0.45 5.27
C GLY A 245 25.81 -0.75 3.77
N ARG A 246 25.00 0.03 3.05
CA ARG A 246 24.69 -0.18 1.63
C ARG A 246 25.46 0.80 0.73
N ASN A 247 25.66 0.43 -0.52
CA ASN A 247 26.41 1.22 -1.50
C ASN A 247 25.64 2.48 -1.93
N ILE A 248 26.38 3.55 -2.16
CA ILE A 248 25.88 4.81 -2.68
C ILE A 248 26.11 4.86 -4.20
N TYR A 249 25.00 4.84 -4.96
CA TYR A 249 25.02 4.79 -6.42
C TYR A 249 24.77 6.13 -7.11
N SER A 250 24.52 7.22 -6.38
CA SER A 250 24.31 8.57 -6.93
C SER A 250 24.78 9.68 -6.01
N PRO A 251 24.87 10.94 -6.49
CA PRO A 251 25.05 12.10 -5.63
C PRO A 251 23.96 12.29 -4.56
N ASP A 252 22.79 11.67 -4.75
CA ASP A 252 21.77 11.56 -3.70
C ASP A 252 22.14 10.37 -2.79
N LYS A 253 22.83 10.69 -1.69
CA LYS A 253 23.46 9.70 -0.80
C LYS A 253 22.48 8.77 -0.07
N ASP A 254 21.21 9.12 -0.07
CA ASP A 254 20.14 8.34 0.55
C ASP A 254 19.42 7.42 -0.44
N ALA A 255 19.55 7.67 -1.74
CA ALA A 255 18.92 6.85 -2.76
C ALA A 255 19.63 5.50 -2.87
N ARG A 256 18.86 4.41 -2.94
CA ARG A 256 19.39 3.05 -3.05
C ARG A 256 18.86 2.33 -4.29
N ALA A 257 19.59 1.29 -4.71
CA ALA A 257 19.15 0.45 -5.81
C ALA A 257 18.06 -0.51 -5.34
N GLY A 258 16.96 -0.60 -6.07
CA GLY A 258 15.87 -1.55 -5.80
C GLY A 258 15.35 -2.22 -7.07
N TYR A 259 14.57 -3.28 -6.89
CA TYR A 259 13.92 -4.00 -7.99
C TYR A 259 12.51 -3.48 -8.24
N ARG A 260 12.13 -3.42 -9.51
CA ARG A 260 10.74 -3.19 -9.94
C ARG A 260 10.35 -4.13 -11.06
N THR A 261 9.05 -4.35 -11.19
CA THR A 261 8.47 -5.07 -12.32
C THR A 261 8.74 -4.29 -13.61
N VAL A 262 9.29 -4.97 -14.62
CA VAL A 262 9.56 -4.36 -15.93
C VAL A 262 8.23 -4.11 -16.62
N VAL A 263 7.91 -2.83 -16.83
CA VAL A 263 6.77 -2.41 -17.65
C VAL A 263 7.23 -1.32 -18.62
N HIS A 264 6.90 -1.46 -19.91
CA HIS A 264 7.21 -0.50 -20.97
C HIS A 264 8.72 -0.17 -21.14
N ASN A 265 9.57 -1.18 -21.35
CA ASN A 265 11.02 -1.02 -21.64
C ASN A 265 11.83 -0.24 -20.60
N ARG A 266 11.39 -0.21 -19.35
CA ARG A 266 12.18 0.36 -18.24
C ARG A 266 13.19 -0.67 -17.72
N SER A 267 14.29 -0.16 -17.17
CA SER A 267 15.23 -1.01 -16.43
C SER A 267 14.54 -1.63 -15.22
N ARG A 268 14.85 -2.91 -14.98
CA ARG A 268 14.41 -3.67 -13.80
C ARG A 268 14.92 -3.04 -12.50
N LEU A 269 16.14 -2.51 -12.53
CA LEU A 269 16.69 -1.75 -11.43
C LEU A 269 16.21 -0.30 -11.50
N PHE A 270 16.00 0.27 -10.32
CA PHE A 270 15.74 1.68 -10.13
C PHE A 270 16.59 2.22 -8.99
N LEU A 271 16.81 3.53 -9.00
CA LEU A 271 17.53 4.23 -7.94
C LEU A 271 16.56 5.19 -7.26
N GLY A 272 16.41 5.06 -5.95
CA GLY A 272 15.51 5.91 -5.17
C GLY A 272 14.97 5.18 -3.95
N TRP A 273 13.64 5.18 -3.81
CA TRP A 273 12.92 4.73 -2.63
C TRP A 273 11.74 3.84 -2.96
N ASP A 274 11.44 2.91 -2.06
CA ASP A 274 10.18 2.19 -2.01
C ASP A 274 9.18 3.00 -1.17
N ALA A 275 8.08 3.42 -1.80
CA ALA A 275 6.99 4.11 -1.13
C ALA A 275 5.85 3.12 -0.87
N HIS A 276 5.72 2.68 0.37
CA HIS A 276 4.65 1.80 0.86
C HIS A 276 3.44 2.66 1.21
N VAL A 277 2.24 2.26 0.80
CA VAL A 277 1.02 3.03 1.05
C VAL A 277 -0.10 2.10 1.49
N LEU A 278 -0.71 2.45 2.63
CA LEU A 278 -1.86 1.78 3.18
C LEU A 278 -3.11 2.62 2.94
N CYS A 279 -4.17 1.99 2.45
CA CYS A 279 -5.42 2.66 2.11
C CYS A 279 -6.66 1.85 2.49
N ASP A 280 -7.79 2.55 2.64
CA ASP A 280 -9.09 1.92 2.84
C ASP A 280 -9.46 1.02 1.64
N ALA A 281 -9.81 -0.23 1.92
CA ALA A 281 -10.18 -1.23 0.92
C ALA A 281 -11.62 -1.74 1.07
N GLY A 282 -12.38 -1.20 2.03
CA GLY A 282 -13.83 -1.39 2.13
C GLY A 282 -14.24 -2.53 3.06
N TRP A 283 -15.41 -3.07 2.78
CA TRP A 283 -15.93 -4.28 3.43
C TRP A 283 -16.78 -5.07 2.44
N TYR A 284 -17.07 -6.31 2.78
CA TYR A 284 -17.87 -7.18 1.93
C TYR A 284 -19.30 -6.65 1.79
N GLY A 285 -19.79 -6.50 0.56
CA GLY A 285 -21.12 -5.95 0.27
C GLY A 285 -21.22 -4.42 0.33
N ALA A 286 -20.10 -3.70 0.51
CA ALA A 286 -20.09 -2.24 0.44
C ALA A 286 -20.31 -1.76 -1.00
N ASN A 287 -21.40 -1.02 -1.25
CA ASN A 287 -21.67 -0.48 -2.58
C ASN A 287 -20.72 0.67 -2.93
N HIS A 288 -20.45 1.59 -1.99
CA HIS A 288 -19.60 2.75 -2.24
C HIS A 288 -18.93 3.27 -0.94
N TYR A 289 -17.64 3.60 -1.03
CA TYR A 289 -16.88 4.32 0.00
C TYR A 289 -15.72 5.06 -0.65
N VAL A 290 -15.13 6.02 0.06
CA VAL A 290 -13.92 6.70 -0.40
C VAL A 290 -12.70 5.93 0.08
N GLN A 291 -11.91 5.42 -0.86
CA GLN A 291 -10.64 4.78 -0.57
C GLN A 291 -9.60 5.85 -0.20
N PHE A 292 -9.53 6.26 1.07
CA PHE A 292 -8.51 7.21 1.54
C PHE A 292 -7.16 6.53 1.72
N ILE A 293 -6.09 7.27 1.49
CA ILE A 293 -4.74 6.91 1.90
C ILE A 293 -4.65 7.19 3.41
N ARG A 294 -4.43 6.14 4.22
CA ARG A 294 -4.39 6.21 5.68
C ARG A 294 -2.99 6.49 6.20
N GLY A 295 -1.98 5.99 5.50
CA GLY A 295 -0.59 6.29 5.80
C GLY A 295 0.32 5.84 4.68
N MET A 296 1.59 6.21 4.82
CA MET A 296 2.67 5.81 3.96
C MET A 296 3.97 5.60 4.75
N LEU A 297 4.86 4.81 4.18
CA LEU A 297 6.25 4.68 4.59
C LEU A 297 7.11 4.89 3.36
N PHE A 298 8.24 5.57 3.51
CA PHE A 298 9.07 5.98 2.38
C PHE A 298 10.53 5.71 2.72
N GLU A 299 11.04 4.59 2.23
CA GLU A 299 12.34 4.08 2.64
C GLU A 299 13.28 3.86 1.45
N PRO A 300 14.61 3.91 1.66
CA PRO A 300 15.56 3.63 0.60
C PRO A 300 15.25 2.29 -0.08
N ALA A 301 15.30 2.28 -1.41
CA ALA A 301 14.81 1.14 -2.18
C ALA A 301 15.58 -0.16 -1.86
N GLY A 302 14.89 -1.30 -1.89
CA GLY A 302 15.47 -2.60 -1.54
C GLY A 302 15.51 -2.88 -0.03
N GLN A 303 14.81 -2.08 0.79
CA GLN A 303 14.51 -2.51 2.15
C GLN A 303 13.55 -3.71 2.16
N HIS A 304 13.64 -4.52 3.20
CA HIS A 304 12.79 -5.69 3.37
C HIS A 304 11.31 -5.29 3.50
N LYS A 305 10.48 -5.72 2.54
CA LYS A 305 9.09 -5.28 2.42
C LYS A 305 8.22 -5.63 3.64
N GLY A 306 8.50 -6.77 4.30
CA GLY A 306 7.81 -7.17 5.52
C GLY A 306 8.01 -6.14 6.65
N ASP A 307 9.26 -5.74 6.89
CA ASP A 307 9.60 -4.82 7.99
C ASP A 307 9.00 -3.44 7.74
N ALA A 308 9.14 -2.94 6.51
CA ALA A 308 8.53 -1.69 6.07
C ALA A 308 6.99 -1.72 6.20
N GLY A 309 6.35 -2.84 5.85
CA GLY A 309 4.90 -2.99 6.01
C GLY A 309 4.44 -2.93 7.46
N ILE A 310 5.18 -3.56 8.38
CA ILE A 310 4.88 -3.52 9.83
C ILE A 310 5.15 -2.13 10.41
N GLU A 311 6.27 -1.50 10.07
CA GLU A 311 6.57 -0.14 10.53
C GLU A 311 5.52 0.87 10.04
N LEU A 312 5.01 0.70 8.81
CA LEU A 312 3.90 1.48 8.31
C LEU A 312 2.69 1.35 9.25
N ILE A 313 2.28 0.12 9.59
CA ILE A 313 1.15 -0.12 10.51
C ILE A 313 1.39 0.54 11.88
N ASP A 314 2.59 0.39 12.45
CA ASP A 314 2.94 0.90 13.78
C ASP A 314 3.11 2.43 13.85
N SER A 315 3.23 3.07 12.69
CA SER A 315 3.35 4.53 12.57
C SER A 315 2.01 5.25 12.32
N LEU A 316 0.92 4.50 12.13
CA LEU A 316 -0.42 5.08 11.94
C LEU A 316 -0.96 5.74 13.22
N ASP A 317 -2.02 6.53 13.07
CA ASP A 317 -2.77 7.07 14.20
C ASP A 317 -3.34 5.91 15.04
N PRO A 318 -3.14 5.87 16.37
CA PRO A 318 -3.64 4.78 17.23
C PRO A 318 -5.16 4.57 17.17
N ARG A 319 -5.92 5.56 16.72
CA ARG A 319 -7.38 5.46 16.52
C ARG A 319 -7.74 4.68 15.25
N PHE A 320 -6.77 4.40 14.39
CA PHE A 320 -6.95 3.61 13.18
C PHE A 320 -6.52 2.17 13.42
N THR A 321 -7.47 1.24 13.35
CA THR A 321 -7.22 -0.19 13.50
C THR A 321 -7.40 -0.91 12.16
N VAL A 322 -6.46 -1.77 11.81
CA VAL A 322 -6.56 -2.66 10.64
C VAL A 322 -7.10 -4.00 11.10
N GLU A 323 -8.28 -4.41 10.66
CA GLU A 323 -8.81 -5.76 10.99
C GLU A 323 -8.35 -6.80 9.96
N THR A 324 -8.50 -6.48 8.67
CA THR A 324 -8.05 -7.33 7.57
C THR A 324 -7.14 -6.55 6.63
N LEU A 325 -5.96 -7.11 6.33
CA LEU A 325 -4.99 -6.55 5.42
C LEU A 325 -4.91 -7.35 4.11
N CYS A 326 -5.17 -6.68 2.99
CA CYS A 326 -4.94 -7.21 1.66
C CYS A 326 -3.59 -6.70 1.13
N SER A 327 -2.60 -7.58 1.05
CA SER A 327 -1.24 -7.21 0.62
C SER A 327 -0.88 -7.76 -0.75
N ASP A 328 0.07 -7.10 -1.43
CA ASP A 328 0.73 -7.67 -2.60
C ASP A 328 1.58 -8.91 -2.24
N ARG A 329 1.83 -9.73 -3.26
CA ARG A 329 2.77 -10.84 -3.27
C ARG A 329 4.16 -10.46 -2.77
N GLY A 330 4.59 -9.21 -2.96
CA GLY A 330 5.86 -8.72 -2.40
C GLY A 330 5.96 -8.83 -0.87
N TYR A 331 4.83 -8.76 -0.16
CA TYR A 331 4.79 -8.92 1.30
C TYR A 331 4.57 -10.37 1.70
N SER A 332 3.74 -11.13 0.97
CA SER A 332 3.49 -12.54 1.29
C SER A 332 4.66 -13.47 0.95
N PHE A 333 5.66 -12.96 0.23
CA PHE A 333 6.90 -13.68 -0.02
C PHE A 333 7.94 -13.46 1.09
N ALA A 334 7.75 -12.46 1.95
CA ALA A 334 8.62 -12.23 3.09
C ALA A 334 8.58 -13.42 4.07
N VAL A 335 9.70 -13.65 4.76
CA VAL A 335 9.76 -14.61 5.87
C VAL A 335 8.71 -14.33 6.93
N ALA A 336 8.18 -15.40 7.52
CA ALA A 336 7.02 -15.32 8.41
C ALA A 336 7.30 -14.46 9.66
N GLU A 337 8.53 -14.49 10.16
CA GLU A 337 9.03 -13.75 11.32
C GLU A 337 8.97 -12.23 11.14
N ARG A 338 9.11 -11.74 9.91
CA ARG A 338 9.14 -10.31 9.59
C ARG A 338 7.82 -9.77 9.06
N TRP A 339 6.84 -10.64 8.82
CA TRP A 339 5.55 -10.25 8.26
C TRP A 339 4.37 -10.89 8.98
N VAL A 340 4.23 -12.21 8.91
CA VAL A 340 3.04 -12.91 9.40
C VAL A 340 2.95 -12.93 10.92
N LEU A 341 4.06 -13.20 11.62
CA LEU A 341 4.11 -13.20 13.09
C LEU A 341 3.72 -11.83 13.66
N PRO A 342 4.34 -10.70 13.24
CA PRO A 342 3.92 -9.38 13.70
C PRO A 342 2.46 -9.03 13.41
N LEU A 343 1.89 -9.47 12.28
CA LEU A 343 0.47 -9.26 11.99
C LEU A 343 -0.41 -10.05 12.97
N GLN A 344 -0.06 -11.29 13.26
CA GLN A 344 -0.80 -12.13 14.21
C GLN A 344 -0.77 -11.56 15.63
N GLU A 345 0.39 -11.07 16.09
CA GLU A 345 0.53 -10.40 17.40
C GLU A 345 -0.38 -9.17 17.54
N ARG A 346 -0.66 -8.49 16.41
CA ARG A 346 -1.56 -7.34 16.34
C ARG A 346 -3.04 -7.73 16.15
N GLY A 347 -3.35 -9.02 16.09
CA GLY A 347 -4.70 -9.51 15.78
C GLY A 347 -5.16 -9.21 14.36
N ILE A 348 -4.24 -8.87 13.45
CA ILE A 348 -4.55 -8.51 12.07
C ILE A 348 -4.67 -9.78 11.25
N THR A 349 -5.80 -9.91 10.54
CA THR A 349 -6.00 -10.99 9.58
C THR A 349 -5.47 -10.57 8.22
N TRP A 350 -4.87 -11.47 7.44
CA TRP A 350 -4.32 -11.12 6.13
C TRP A 350 -4.89 -11.98 5.01
N VAL A 351 -4.90 -11.39 3.81
CA VAL A 351 -5.32 -12.03 2.56
C VAL A 351 -4.31 -11.68 1.48
N HIS A 352 -3.69 -12.69 0.89
CA HIS A 352 -2.67 -12.51 -0.13
C HIS A 352 -2.79 -13.57 -1.23
N ASP A 353 -2.12 -13.33 -2.36
CA ASP A 353 -1.91 -14.35 -3.38
C ASP A 353 -0.61 -15.07 -3.12
N MET A 354 -0.65 -16.40 -3.20
CA MET A 354 0.53 -17.22 -2.99
C MET A 354 1.38 -17.32 -4.25
N HIS A 355 2.69 -17.45 -4.08
CA HIS A 355 3.61 -17.76 -5.15
C HIS A 355 3.35 -19.18 -5.69
N PRO A 356 3.58 -19.49 -6.98
CA PRO A 356 3.45 -20.86 -7.51
C PRO A 356 4.25 -21.93 -6.73
N LEU A 357 5.39 -21.56 -6.14
CA LEU A 357 6.19 -22.46 -5.27
C LEU A 357 5.52 -22.76 -3.92
N GLN A 358 4.63 -21.88 -3.47
CA GLN A 358 3.85 -22.03 -2.24
C GLN A 358 2.55 -22.85 -2.48
N LYS A 359 2.06 -22.92 -3.72
CA LYS A 359 0.85 -23.64 -4.16
C LYS A 359 1.10 -25.13 -4.45
N ARG A 360 1.69 -25.85 -3.49
CA ARG A 360 2.05 -27.28 -3.64
C ARG A 360 1.51 -28.11 -2.49
N GLU A 361 1.34 -29.41 -2.72
CA GLU A 361 1.07 -30.35 -1.64
C GLU A 361 2.25 -30.38 -0.68
N ARG A 362 1.99 -30.21 0.61
CA ARG A 362 2.97 -30.28 1.68
C ARG A 362 2.47 -31.24 2.74
N THR A 363 3.40 -32.01 3.30
CA THR A 363 3.19 -32.69 4.58
C THR A 363 3.40 -31.67 5.70
N LEU A 364 2.73 -31.86 6.84
CA LEU A 364 3.02 -31.09 8.04
C LEU A 364 4.44 -31.45 8.50
N LEU A 365 5.26 -30.43 8.78
CA LEU A 365 6.71 -30.63 8.93
C LEU A 365 7.10 -31.32 10.24
N LYS A 366 6.25 -31.24 11.27
CA LYS A 366 6.60 -31.60 12.65
C LYS A 366 5.86 -32.79 13.23
N HIS A 367 5.05 -33.48 12.45
CA HIS A 367 4.23 -34.56 13.00
C HIS A 367 4.15 -35.79 12.10
N ASP A 368 4.85 -36.85 12.52
CA ASP A 368 4.86 -38.18 11.90
C ASP A 368 3.46 -38.86 11.87
N LYS A 369 2.50 -38.36 12.67
CA LYS A 369 1.13 -38.90 12.77
C LYS A 369 0.14 -38.28 11.79
N PHE A 370 0.58 -37.38 10.90
CA PHE A 370 -0.30 -36.61 10.02
C PHE A 370 -0.38 -37.12 8.58
N ASP A 371 0.01 -38.37 8.32
CA ASP A 371 -0.18 -39.02 7.01
C ASP A 371 -1.65 -39.00 6.52
N ALA A 372 -2.62 -38.82 7.41
CA ALA A 372 -4.03 -38.71 7.05
C ALA A 372 -4.45 -37.31 6.50
N HIS A 373 -3.56 -36.32 6.51
CA HIS A 373 -3.85 -34.93 6.15
C HIS A 373 -3.01 -34.45 4.96
N LEU A 374 -3.50 -33.40 4.30
CA LEU A 374 -2.81 -32.72 3.21
C LEU A 374 -2.79 -31.22 3.50
N MET A 375 -1.61 -30.59 3.55
CA MET A 375 -1.51 -29.14 3.53
C MET A 375 -1.48 -28.68 2.07
N LEU A 376 -2.46 -27.89 1.68
CA LEU A 376 -2.58 -27.33 0.33
C LEU A 376 -2.92 -25.86 0.44
N ASP A 377 -2.20 -25.02 -0.30
CA ASP A 377 -2.53 -23.61 -0.43
C ASP A 377 -2.71 -22.91 0.95
N GLY A 378 -1.90 -23.31 1.93
CA GLY A 378 -1.93 -22.76 3.29
C GLY A 378 -3.07 -23.25 4.19
N THR A 379 -3.82 -24.29 3.79
CA THR A 379 -4.91 -24.86 4.58
C THR A 379 -4.81 -26.39 4.67
N LEU A 380 -5.29 -26.94 5.79
CA LEU A 380 -5.35 -28.38 6.04
C LEU A 380 -6.59 -29.02 5.38
N PHE A 381 -6.38 -30.12 4.65
CA PHE A 381 -7.41 -30.90 3.96
C PHE A 381 -7.34 -32.38 4.36
N THR A 382 -8.46 -33.08 4.20
CA THR A 382 -8.46 -34.55 4.31
C THR A 382 -7.80 -35.20 3.10
N ARG A 383 -7.00 -36.27 3.33
CA ARG A 383 -6.46 -37.09 2.24
C ARG A 383 -7.53 -37.83 1.44
N GLY A 384 -8.75 -37.93 1.99
CA GLY A 384 -9.95 -38.41 1.27
C GLY A 384 -10.45 -37.45 0.18
N MET A 385 -9.86 -36.26 0.02
CA MET A 385 -10.26 -35.33 -1.04
C MET A 385 -9.94 -35.89 -2.44
N PRO A 386 -10.88 -35.79 -3.41
CA PRO A 386 -10.67 -36.23 -4.78
C PRO A 386 -9.40 -35.64 -5.41
N LYS A 387 -8.63 -36.47 -6.14
CA LYS A 387 -7.35 -36.04 -6.75
C LYS A 387 -7.52 -34.84 -7.68
N ARG A 388 -8.64 -34.74 -8.41
CA ARG A 388 -8.95 -33.60 -9.30
C ARG A 388 -9.05 -32.26 -8.58
N LEU A 389 -9.34 -32.26 -7.28
CA LEU A 389 -9.44 -31.06 -6.45
C LEU A 389 -8.11 -30.71 -5.76
N ARG A 390 -7.10 -31.57 -5.84
CA ARG A 390 -5.78 -31.29 -5.25
C ARG A 390 -4.95 -30.34 -6.11
N ALA A 391 -4.94 -30.60 -7.42
CA ALA A 391 -4.21 -29.80 -8.41
C ALA A 391 -5.18 -28.90 -9.19
N LEU A 392 -5.54 -27.76 -8.61
CA LEU A 392 -6.32 -26.72 -9.29
C LEU A 392 -5.39 -25.68 -9.93
N PRO A 393 -5.72 -25.14 -11.12
CA PRO A 393 -4.92 -24.08 -11.72
C PRO A 393 -5.05 -22.79 -10.94
N GLY A 394 -3.97 -22.02 -10.84
CA GLY A 394 -3.98 -20.69 -10.23
C GLY A 394 -4.65 -19.64 -11.11
N TYR A 395 -5.04 -18.52 -10.50
CA TYR A 395 -5.50 -17.34 -11.22
C TYR A 395 -4.33 -16.70 -11.99
N HIS A 396 -4.56 -16.30 -13.24
CA HIS A 396 -3.56 -15.61 -14.07
C HIS A 396 -4.11 -14.27 -14.60
N PRO A 397 -3.23 -13.31 -14.93
CA PRO A 397 -3.64 -12.09 -15.62
C PRO A 397 -4.43 -12.42 -16.89
N GLY A 398 -5.46 -11.63 -17.19
CA GLY A 398 -6.27 -11.79 -18.41
C GLY A 398 -7.49 -12.71 -18.33
N MET A 399 -7.71 -13.44 -17.22
CA MET A 399 -8.96 -14.20 -17.05
C MET A 399 -10.18 -13.27 -17.10
N THR A 400 -11.19 -13.67 -17.86
CA THR A 400 -12.54 -13.11 -17.85
C THR A 400 -13.23 -13.36 -16.51
N ASN A 401 -14.27 -12.59 -16.20
CA ASN A 401 -15.04 -12.79 -14.97
C ASN A 401 -15.73 -14.17 -14.94
N ALA A 402 -16.18 -14.67 -16.10
CA ALA A 402 -16.78 -15.99 -16.21
C ALA A 402 -15.78 -17.11 -15.90
N GLU A 403 -14.55 -17.01 -16.41
CA GLU A 403 -13.48 -17.97 -16.10
C GLU A 403 -13.09 -17.93 -14.62
N LYS A 404 -12.96 -16.73 -14.04
CA LYS A 404 -12.70 -16.58 -12.61
C LYS A 404 -13.80 -17.23 -11.77
N ARG A 405 -15.07 -17.05 -12.14
CA ARG A 405 -16.21 -17.66 -11.44
C ARG A 405 -16.21 -19.17 -11.55
N ALA A 406 -15.95 -19.71 -12.75
CA ALA A 406 -15.88 -21.15 -12.98
C ALA A 406 -14.72 -21.78 -12.19
N LEU A 407 -13.58 -21.09 -12.10
CA LEU A 407 -12.45 -21.53 -11.28
C LEU A 407 -12.76 -21.43 -9.78
N ALA A 408 -13.35 -20.33 -9.33
CA ALA A 408 -13.76 -20.13 -7.95
C ALA A 408 -14.74 -21.23 -7.50
N ALA A 409 -15.68 -21.64 -8.35
CA ALA A 409 -16.60 -22.74 -8.05
C ALA A 409 -15.87 -24.07 -7.78
N LYS A 410 -14.78 -24.37 -8.50
CA LYS A 410 -13.94 -25.55 -8.24
C LYS A 410 -13.20 -25.45 -6.91
N TYR A 411 -12.72 -24.24 -6.57
CA TYR A 411 -12.10 -23.98 -5.27
C TYR A 411 -13.11 -24.04 -4.12
N ASP A 412 -14.35 -23.59 -4.34
CA ASP A 412 -15.45 -23.68 -3.37
C ASP A 412 -15.86 -25.14 -3.14
N GLU A 413 -15.88 -25.96 -4.19
CA GLU A 413 -16.04 -27.41 -4.07
C GLU A 413 -14.91 -28.03 -3.23
N ARG A 414 -13.66 -27.65 -3.50
CA ARG A 414 -12.50 -28.08 -2.71
C ARG A 414 -12.63 -27.71 -1.23
N ALA A 415 -13.16 -26.52 -0.93
CA ALA A 415 -13.30 -26.01 0.44
C ALA A 415 -14.20 -26.87 1.34
N GLN A 416 -15.08 -27.72 0.78
CA GLN A 416 -15.89 -28.67 1.55
C GLN A 416 -15.02 -29.71 2.27
N TYR A 417 -13.88 -30.09 1.71
CA TYR A 417 -12.95 -31.07 2.25
C TYR A 417 -11.91 -30.47 3.21
N ALA A 418 -11.98 -29.16 3.46
CA ALA A 418 -11.03 -28.48 4.33
C ALA A 418 -11.37 -28.65 5.82
N PHE A 419 -10.33 -28.74 6.63
CA PHE A 419 -10.44 -28.55 8.07
C PHE A 419 -10.68 -27.07 8.38
N VAL A 420 -11.40 -26.81 9.47
CA VAL A 420 -11.79 -25.46 9.87
C VAL A 420 -11.27 -25.18 11.27
N PRO A 421 -10.68 -24.00 11.53
CA PRO A 421 -10.28 -23.60 12.89
C PRO A 421 -11.37 -23.82 13.93
N ASN A 422 -10.98 -24.36 15.08
CA ASN A 422 -11.82 -24.59 16.25
C ASN A 422 -11.62 -23.48 17.28
N GLY A 423 -12.12 -22.28 16.95
CA GLY A 423 -11.86 -21.08 17.76
C GLY A 423 -10.59 -20.36 17.33
N GLY A 424 -10.05 -19.53 18.23
CA GLY A 424 -8.80 -18.79 18.04
C GLY A 424 -7.54 -19.64 18.30
N PRO A 425 -6.35 -19.03 18.16
CA PRO A 425 -5.11 -19.67 18.56
C PRO A 425 -5.13 -19.97 20.06
N ARG A 426 -4.52 -21.09 20.46
CA ARG A 426 -4.28 -21.44 21.87
C ARG A 426 -3.19 -20.54 22.48
N PRO A 427 -3.01 -20.55 23.81
CA PRO A 427 -1.96 -19.75 24.47
C PRO A 427 -0.53 -20.01 23.96
N ASP A 428 -0.26 -21.21 23.46
CA ASP A 428 1.00 -21.60 22.82
C ASP A 428 1.09 -21.20 21.33
N GLY A 429 0.09 -20.48 20.80
CA GLY A 429 -0.03 -20.09 19.41
C GLY A 429 -0.50 -21.19 18.46
N SER A 430 -0.67 -22.43 18.94
CA SER A 430 -1.15 -23.55 18.13
C SER A 430 -2.62 -23.40 17.77
N TRP A 431 -3.01 -23.98 16.64
CA TRP A 431 -4.39 -23.95 16.15
C TRP A 431 -5.00 -25.34 16.16
N GLN A 432 -6.10 -25.49 16.88
CA GLN A 432 -6.93 -26.68 16.75
C GLN A 432 -7.88 -26.52 15.57
N TYR A 433 -8.08 -27.58 14.82
CA TYR A 433 -9.00 -27.63 13.70
C TYR A 433 -10.09 -28.68 13.94
N ARG A 434 -11.21 -28.57 13.21
CA ARG A 434 -12.29 -29.56 13.14
C ARG A 434 -12.32 -30.19 11.76
N GLY A 435 -12.46 -31.51 11.73
CA GLY A 435 -12.56 -32.28 10.50
C GLY A 435 -13.82 -31.96 9.68
N PRO A 436 -13.76 -32.11 8.35
CA PRO A 436 -14.88 -31.77 7.48
C PRO A 436 -16.10 -32.70 7.65
N ALA A 437 -15.90 -33.98 8.01
CA ALA A 437 -17.02 -34.89 8.29
C ALA A 437 -17.63 -34.60 9.65
N TYR A 438 -16.80 -34.21 10.64
CA TYR A 438 -17.29 -33.73 11.95
C TYR A 438 -18.31 -32.59 11.76
N LEU A 439 -18.03 -31.67 10.83
CA LEU A 439 -18.87 -30.53 10.50
C LEU A 439 -20.02 -30.83 9.51
N GLY A 440 -20.21 -32.10 9.09
CA GLY A 440 -21.25 -32.47 8.12
C GLY A 440 -21.04 -31.90 6.71
N ARG A 441 -19.81 -31.49 6.36
CA ARG A 441 -19.48 -30.92 5.04
C ARG A 441 -19.17 -31.98 4.00
N VAL A 442 -18.75 -33.17 4.43
CA VAL A 442 -18.45 -34.32 3.57
C VAL A 442 -19.00 -35.60 4.21
N ASN A 443 -19.36 -36.55 3.38
CA ASN A 443 -19.77 -37.89 3.79
C ASN A 443 -18.57 -38.83 3.75
N CYS A 444 -18.17 -39.35 4.91
CA CYS A 444 -17.07 -40.31 5.03
C CYS A 444 -17.61 -41.71 5.34
N VAL A 445 -17.08 -42.72 4.65
CA VAL A 445 -17.49 -44.14 4.83
C VAL A 445 -17.22 -44.63 6.26
N ASN A 446 -16.14 -44.16 6.87
CA ASN A 446 -15.74 -44.56 8.22
C ASN A 446 -16.59 -43.94 9.34
N MET A 447 -17.50 -43.01 9.02
CA MET A 447 -18.19 -42.17 9.99
C MET A 447 -19.71 -42.20 9.80
N ALA A 448 -20.35 -43.32 10.14
CA ALA A 448 -21.77 -43.56 9.93
C ALA A 448 -22.71 -42.51 10.57
N ALA A 449 -22.36 -41.98 11.75
CA ALA A 449 -23.12 -40.93 12.42
C ALA A 449 -23.15 -39.62 11.62
N HIS A 450 -22.04 -39.25 11.00
CA HIS A 450 -21.91 -37.99 10.26
C HIS A 450 -22.60 -38.03 8.90
N ARG A 451 -22.70 -39.22 8.28
CA ARG A 451 -23.51 -39.44 7.07
C ARG A 451 -24.99 -39.12 7.24
N ARG A 452 -25.50 -39.20 8.48
CA ARG A 452 -26.89 -38.89 8.82
C ARG A 452 -27.13 -37.39 9.00
N MET A 453 -26.07 -36.59 9.22
CA MET A 453 -26.20 -35.14 9.40
C MET A 453 -26.47 -34.39 8.09
N ASN A 454 -25.87 -34.83 6.98
CA ASN A 454 -26.09 -34.20 5.67
C ASN A 454 -25.97 -35.21 4.53
N SER A 455 -27.11 -35.76 4.11
CA SER A 455 -27.17 -36.72 3.00
C SER A 455 -26.69 -36.14 1.67
N ASN A 456 -26.74 -34.82 1.50
CA ASN A 456 -26.37 -34.13 0.26
C ASN A 456 -24.88 -33.72 0.23
N ALA A 457 -24.13 -33.97 1.31
CA ALA A 457 -22.70 -33.70 1.33
C ALA A 457 -21.93 -34.63 0.36
N PRO A 458 -20.88 -34.15 -0.33
CA PRO A 458 -20.10 -34.98 -1.23
C PRO A 458 -19.39 -36.11 -0.49
N LEU A 459 -19.21 -37.24 -1.17
CA LEU A 459 -18.48 -38.38 -0.63
C LEU A 459 -16.97 -38.12 -0.62
N THR A 460 -16.28 -38.57 0.43
CA THR A 460 -14.82 -38.65 0.46
C THR A 460 -14.33 -39.94 -0.20
N ASN A 461 -13.13 -39.92 -0.78
CA ASN A 461 -12.41 -41.10 -1.28
C ASN A 461 -11.70 -41.91 -0.18
N CYS A 462 -12.09 -41.76 1.09
CA CYS A 462 -11.57 -42.59 2.18
C CYS A 462 -12.00 -44.05 1.97
N LYS A 463 -11.11 -45.00 2.24
CA LYS A 463 -11.48 -46.42 2.29
C LYS A 463 -11.88 -46.81 3.69
N GLU A 464 -12.70 -47.85 3.79
CA GLU A 464 -13.13 -48.41 5.06
C GLU A 464 -11.91 -48.95 5.84
N GLY A 465 -11.78 -48.59 7.11
CA GLY A 465 -10.70 -49.06 7.98
C GLY A 465 -9.34 -48.35 7.83
N ASP A 466 -9.16 -47.47 6.83
CA ASP A 466 -7.89 -46.76 6.55
C ASP A 466 -7.49 -45.70 7.60
N GLY A 467 -8.12 -45.67 8.77
CA GLY A 467 -7.78 -44.74 9.85
C GLY A 467 -7.88 -43.27 9.47
N CYS A 468 -8.88 -42.88 8.65
CA CYS A 468 -9.01 -41.49 8.19
C CYS A 468 -9.34 -40.53 9.34
N TRP A 469 -8.88 -39.27 9.23
CA TRP A 469 -9.06 -38.24 10.27
C TRP A 469 -10.18 -37.23 9.97
N CYS A 470 -11.16 -37.62 9.15
CA CYS A 470 -12.22 -36.71 8.69
C CYS A 470 -13.13 -36.18 9.81
N ASP A 471 -13.20 -36.86 10.95
CA ASP A 471 -14.00 -36.52 12.14
C ASP A 471 -13.15 -36.00 13.31
N ARG A 472 -11.83 -36.02 13.19
CA ARG A 472 -10.90 -35.67 14.27
C ARG A 472 -10.66 -34.17 14.34
N THR A 473 -10.06 -33.76 15.47
CA THR A 473 -9.68 -32.39 15.74
C THR A 473 -8.16 -32.23 15.84
N PRO A 474 -7.42 -32.24 14.71
CA PRO A 474 -5.97 -32.08 14.74
C PRO A 474 -5.57 -30.72 15.30
N THR A 475 -4.40 -30.67 15.94
CA THR A 475 -3.75 -29.42 16.35
C THR A 475 -2.53 -29.21 15.47
N VAL A 476 -2.33 -27.99 14.97
CA VAL A 476 -1.17 -27.60 14.19
C VAL A 476 -0.39 -26.57 14.99
N ASP A 477 0.92 -26.78 15.13
CA ASP A 477 1.82 -25.92 15.90
C ASP A 477 1.82 -24.47 15.39
N ALA A 478 2.26 -23.51 16.22
CA ALA A 478 2.20 -22.09 15.88
C ALA A 478 2.99 -21.72 14.61
N ASP A 479 4.16 -22.31 14.41
CA ASP A 479 5.12 -21.95 13.38
C ASP A 479 5.03 -22.79 12.08
N ASP A 480 4.32 -23.93 12.10
CA ASP A 480 4.30 -24.84 10.96
C ASP A 480 3.64 -24.21 9.71
N GLN A 481 4.42 -23.94 8.66
CA GLN A 481 3.96 -23.28 7.43
C GLN A 481 3.25 -21.93 7.68
N LEU A 482 3.63 -21.19 8.72
CA LEU A 482 2.93 -19.97 9.14
C LEU A 482 2.78 -18.94 8.00
N GLY A 483 3.83 -18.76 7.18
CA GLY A 483 3.81 -17.87 6.02
C GLY A 483 2.75 -18.19 4.96
N LEU A 484 2.21 -19.41 4.94
CA LEU A 484 1.18 -19.84 3.98
C LEU A 484 -0.24 -19.67 4.51
N ARG A 485 -0.41 -19.62 5.84
CA ARG A 485 -1.72 -19.60 6.48
C ARG A 485 -2.46 -18.33 6.12
N GLN A 486 -3.77 -18.41 5.93
CA GLN A 486 -4.63 -17.24 5.77
C GLN A 486 -6.07 -17.58 6.14
N LYS A 487 -6.83 -16.55 6.56
CA LYS A 487 -8.22 -16.68 7.04
C LYS A 487 -9.17 -17.25 5.99
N TYR A 488 -8.96 -16.89 4.72
CA TYR A 488 -9.81 -17.32 3.60
C TYR A 488 -9.04 -18.29 2.71
N LEU A 489 -9.64 -19.46 2.48
CA LEU A 489 -9.04 -20.48 1.62
C LEU A 489 -8.77 -19.92 0.23
N TYR A 490 -7.51 -20.06 -0.20
CA TYR A 490 -7.07 -19.57 -1.49
C TYR A 490 -7.99 -20.00 -2.63
N GLY A 491 -8.27 -19.04 -3.50
CA GLY A 491 -9.01 -19.24 -4.74
C GLY A 491 -10.51 -19.44 -4.61
N THR A 492 -11.05 -19.55 -3.39
CA THR A 492 -12.50 -19.57 -3.15
C THR A 492 -13.16 -18.24 -3.53
N THR A 493 -14.48 -18.23 -3.70
CA THR A 493 -15.24 -17.00 -3.98
C THR A 493 -15.02 -15.94 -2.91
N LYS A 494 -14.93 -16.34 -1.64
CA LYS A 494 -14.68 -15.43 -0.51
C LYS A 494 -13.26 -14.86 -0.55
N TRP A 495 -12.27 -15.71 -0.81
CA TRP A 495 -10.89 -15.24 -1.01
C TRP A 495 -10.81 -14.28 -2.19
N LEU A 496 -11.45 -14.58 -3.33
CA LEU A 496 -11.43 -13.72 -4.51
C LEU A 496 -12.08 -12.36 -4.24
N ALA A 497 -13.16 -12.32 -3.47
CA ALA A 497 -13.81 -11.07 -3.06
C ALA A 497 -12.89 -10.21 -2.19
N HIS A 498 -12.26 -10.79 -1.15
CA HIS A 498 -11.35 -10.05 -0.28
C HIS A 498 -10.04 -9.68 -0.98
N TYR A 499 -9.39 -10.63 -1.65
CA TYR A 499 -8.16 -10.35 -2.40
C TYR A 499 -8.41 -9.31 -3.50
N GLY A 500 -9.59 -9.33 -4.13
CA GLY A 500 -10.00 -8.31 -5.09
C GLY A 500 -10.06 -6.88 -4.51
N MET A 501 -10.19 -6.72 -3.19
CA MET A 501 -10.14 -5.40 -2.52
C MET A 501 -8.73 -4.80 -2.54
N ARG A 502 -7.68 -5.61 -2.73
CA ARG A 502 -6.31 -5.14 -2.96
C ARG A 502 -6.23 -4.14 -4.12
N ASN A 503 -7.11 -4.24 -5.12
CA ASN A 503 -7.19 -3.27 -6.22
C ASN A 503 -7.36 -1.81 -5.74
N ALA A 504 -7.80 -1.57 -4.49
CA ALA A 504 -7.82 -0.26 -3.88
C ALA A 504 -6.43 0.39 -3.82
N SER A 505 -5.38 -0.36 -3.43
CA SER A 505 -4.02 0.17 -3.37
C SER A 505 -3.45 0.44 -4.77
N GLU A 506 -3.71 -0.43 -5.74
CA GLU A 506 -3.36 -0.18 -7.16
C GLU A 506 -4.04 1.09 -7.68
N ALA A 507 -5.31 1.29 -7.35
CA ALA A 507 -6.04 2.51 -7.70
C ALA A 507 -5.43 3.75 -7.01
N LYS A 508 -4.98 3.65 -5.75
CA LYS A 508 -4.25 4.75 -5.09
C LYS A 508 -2.92 5.04 -5.77
N MET A 509 -2.16 4.02 -6.16
CA MET A 509 -0.93 4.20 -6.94
C MET A 509 -1.20 4.91 -8.26
N ALA A 510 -2.26 4.52 -8.97
CA ALA A 510 -2.68 5.21 -10.20
C ALA A 510 -3.09 6.68 -9.94
N ASN A 511 -3.69 6.98 -8.78
CA ASN A 511 -4.02 8.34 -8.38
C ASN A 511 -2.77 9.18 -8.13
N LEU A 512 -1.78 8.64 -7.41
CA LEU A 512 -0.51 9.29 -7.11
C LEU A 512 0.35 9.50 -8.38
N LYS A 513 0.38 8.51 -9.28
CA LYS A 513 1.20 8.52 -10.49
C LYS A 513 0.61 9.33 -11.64
N ARG A 514 -0.71 9.29 -11.86
CA ARG A 514 -1.32 9.81 -13.10
C ARG A 514 -2.65 10.56 -12.95
N THR A 515 -3.56 10.08 -12.11
CA THR A 515 -4.97 10.54 -12.17
C THR A 515 -5.19 11.86 -11.44
N HIS A 516 -4.71 11.94 -10.20
CA HIS A 516 -4.87 13.13 -9.36
C HIS A 516 -3.53 13.84 -9.14
N SER A 517 -2.42 13.10 -9.20
CA SER A 517 -1.05 13.62 -9.04
C SER A 517 -0.14 13.14 -10.18
N THR A 518 1.06 13.70 -10.23
CA THR A 518 2.11 13.36 -11.21
C THR A 518 3.39 12.91 -10.50
N LEU A 519 3.44 11.64 -10.10
CA LEU A 519 4.66 11.01 -9.58
C LEU A 519 5.49 10.45 -10.74
N ARG A 520 6.59 11.14 -11.05
CA ARG A 520 7.59 10.76 -12.05
C ARG A 520 9.00 10.99 -11.50
N ARG A 521 10.02 10.45 -12.15
CA ARG A 521 11.41 10.82 -11.88
C ARG A 521 11.57 12.34 -11.94
N ALA A 522 12.31 12.91 -10.99
CA ALA A 522 12.52 14.35 -10.85
C ALA A 522 11.22 15.16 -10.66
N SER A 523 10.15 14.52 -10.16
CA SER A 523 8.93 15.24 -9.74
C SER A 523 9.13 16.03 -8.45
N SER A 524 10.23 15.78 -7.74
CA SER A 524 10.83 16.62 -6.70
C SER A 524 12.23 17.02 -7.14
N SER A 525 12.70 18.18 -6.67
CA SER A 525 14.07 18.68 -6.91
C SER A 525 14.94 18.64 -5.66
N VAL A 526 14.61 17.76 -4.70
CA VAL A 526 15.30 17.64 -3.40
C VAL A 526 15.96 16.27 -3.30
N ASN A 527 17.09 16.24 -2.60
CA ASN A 527 17.81 15.01 -2.25
C ASN A 527 17.48 14.61 -0.81
N GLY A 528 17.76 13.36 -0.45
CA GLY A 528 17.55 12.83 0.89
C GLY A 528 16.17 12.18 1.07
N THR A 529 16.13 11.13 1.89
CA THR A 529 14.92 10.34 2.17
C THR A 529 13.87 11.21 2.84
N THR A 530 14.22 11.91 3.91
CA THR A 530 13.28 12.69 4.72
C THR A 530 12.62 13.83 3.93
N ALA A 531 13.39 14.50 3.07
CA ALA A 531 12.85 15.56 2.22
C ALA A 531 11.84 14.99 1.20
N ASN A 532 12.17 13.88 0.54
CA ASN A 532 11.29 13.24 -0.42
C ASN A 532 10.06 12.59 0.24
N ALA A 533 10.22 12.01 1.42
CA ALA A 533 9.13 11.46 2.23
C ALA A 533 8.13 12.57 2.59
N LEU A 534 8.58 13.72 3.07
CA LEU A 534 7.71 14.86 3.37
C LEU A 534 6.92 15.32 2.14
N LEU A 535 7.56 15.46 0.99
CA LEU A 535 6.90 15.85 -0.26
C LEU A 535 5.90 14.78 -0.74
N PHE A 536 6.21 13.49 -0.54
CA PHE A 536 5.31 12.39 -0.83
C PHE A 536 4.09 12.37 0.10
N ALA A 537 4.26 12.67 1.39
CA ALA A 537 3.15 12.79 2.35
C ALA A 537 2.22 13.95 1.96
N VAL A 538 2.78 15.10 1.57
CA VAL A 538 2.01 16.25 1.06
C VAL A 538 1.19 15.87 -0.18
N ARG A 539 1.73 15.02 -1.07
CA ARG A 539 0.97 14.47 -2.20
C ARG A 539 -0.16 13.55 -1.76
N CYS A 540 0.07 12.67 -0.80
CA CYS A 540 -0.97 11.80 -0.25
C CYS A 540 -2.13 12.62 0.34
N VAL A 541 -1.83 13.67 1.11
CA VAL A 541 -2.81 14.65 1.62
C VAL A 541 -3.60 15.27 0.47
N ALA A 542 -2.92 15.78 -0.55
CA ALA A 542 -3.57 16.44 -1.68
C ALA A 542 -4.48 15.48 -2.46
N VAL A 543 -4.08 14.21 -2.63
CA VAL A 543 -4.91 13.16 -3.26
C VAL A 543 -6.15 12.86 -2.41
N ASN A 544 -6.02 12.71 -1.09
CA ASN A 544 -7.16 12.49 -0.19
C ASN A 544 -8.19 13.64 -0.30
N ILE A 545 -7.73 14.88 -0.27
CA ILE A 545 -8.58 16.06 -0.42
C ILE A 545 -9.26 16.10 -1.81
N ALA A 546 -8.51 15.79 -2.87
CA ALA A 546 -9.06 15.75 -4.22
C ALA A 546 -10.14 14.66 -4.37
N LEU A 547 -9.90 13.46 -3.82
CA LEU A 547 -10.87 12.36 -3.81
C LEU A 547 -12.13 12.73 -3.04
N MET A 548 -12.00 13.30 -1.84
CA MET A 548 -13.13 13.79 -1.05
C MET A 548 -13.97 14.80 -1.85
N HIS A 549 -13.33 15.78 -2.47
CA HIS A 549 -14.02 16.79 -3.27
C HIS A 549 -14.68 16.20 -4.52
N ALA A 550 -14.04 15.24 -5.18
CA ALA A 550 -14.58 14.60 -6.36
C ALA A 550 -15.81 13.73 -6.05
N VAL A 551 -15.82 13.05 -4.89
CA VAL A 551 -16.90 12.15 -4.48
C VAL A 551 -18.11 12.92 -3.92
N TYR A 552 -17.86 13.95 -3.12
CA TYR A 552 -18.92 14.66 -2.38
C TYR A 552 -19.27 16.03 -2.96
N ASP A 553 -18.73 16.42 -4.12
CA ASP A 553 -18.86 17.75 -4.75
C ASP A 553 -18.61 18.92 -3.78
N GLY A 554 -17.72 18.70 -2.81
CA GLY A 554 -17.39 19.66 -1.75
C GLY A 554 -18.45 19.88 -0.67
N LYS A 555 -19.51 19.07 -0.64
CA LYS A 555 -20.51 19.06 0.44
C LYS A 555 -19.94 18.50 1.74
N VAL A 556 -19.11 17.46 1.65
CA VAL A 556 -18.30 16.99 2.78
C VAL A 556 -17.05 17.85 2.87
N THR A 557 -16.81 18.38 4.06
CA THR A 557 -15.63 19.15 4.42
C THR A 557 -14.97 18.54 5.65
N LEU A 558 -13.74 18.96 5.95
CA LEU A 558 -13.07 18.58 7.21
C LEU A 558 -13.77 19.09 8.49
N ALA A 559 -14.87 19.85 8.37
CA ALA A 559 -15.60 20.45 9.49
C ALA A 559 -17.08 20.04 9.56
N THR A 560 -17.59 19.29 8.58
CA THR A 560 -19.00 18.83 8.55
C THR A 560 -19.07 17.39 9.02
N THR A 561 -20.06 17.09 9.85
CA THR A 561 -20.25 15.77 10.46
C THR A 561 -21.29 14.95 9.66
N ASP A 562 -20.98 13.67 9.54
CA ASP A 562 -21.61 12.54 8.81
C ASP A 562 -21.66 12.54 7.25
N PRO A 563 -20.70 11.91 6.55
CA PRO A 563 -20.76 11.65 5.11
C PRO A 563 -21.87 10.68 4.70
N ARG A 564 -22.49 9.94 5.65
CA ARG A 564 -23.66 9.08 5.37
C ARG A 564 -24.90 9.91 5.01
N GLU A 565 -24.95 11.17 5.42
CA GLU A 565 -26.04 12.10 5.09
C GLU A 565 -25.87 12.77 3.72
N VAL A 566 -24.69 12.63 3.11
CA VAL A 566 -24.38 13.21 1.81
C VAL A 566 -24.43 12.11 0.75
N PRO A 567 -25.43 12.11 -0.14
CA PRO A 567 -25.45 11.18 -1.26
C PRO A 567 -24.18 11.37 -2.09
N ILE A 568 -23.46 10.27 -2.31
CA ILE A 568 -22.36 10.25 -3.28
C ILE A 568 -22.94 10.74 -4.60
N THR A 569 -22.33 11.77 -5.18
CA THR A 569 -22.93 12.40 -6.35
C THR A 569 -23.11 11.38 -7.47
N SER A 570 -24.36 11.19 -7.89
CA SER A 570 -24.69 10.40 -9.08
C SER A 570 -24.00 11.02 -10.31
N PRO A 571 -23.69 10.20 -11.34
CA PRO A 571 -23.01 10.66 -12.55
C PRO A 571 -23.67 11.91 -13.13
N ARG A 572 -22.99 13.07 -13.04
CA ARG A 572 -23.34 14.18 -13.93
C ARG A 572 -23.02 13.72 -15.34
N THR A 573 -24.09 13.44 -16.11
CA THR A 573 -24.01 13.29 -17.56
C THR A 573 -23.18 14.43 -18.12
N ARG A 574 -22.08 14.07 -18.78
CA ARG A 574 -21.09 14.97 -19.37
C ARG A 574 -21.78 16.16 -20.04
N ARG A 575 -21.63 17.38 -19.50
CA ARG A 575 -21.67 18.56 -20.36
C ARG A 575 -20.36 18.55 -21.14
N ARG A 576 -20.44 18.29 -22.44
CA ARG A 576 -19.31 18.51 -23.36
C ARG A 576 -18.71 19.89 -23.06
N PRO A 577 -17.39 20.03 -22.98
CA PRO A 577 -16.79 21.37 -22.94
C PRO A 577 -17.30 22.16 -24.16
N PRO A 578 -17.61 23.46 -24.00
CA PRO A 578 -17.89 24.31 -25.13
C PRO A 578 -16.78 24.17 -26.18
N ALA A 579 -17.15 24.02 -27.46
CA ALA A 579 -16.24 23.71 -28.56
C ALA A 579 -15.05 24.69 -28.71
N HIS A 580 -15.13 25.89 -28.13
CA HIS A 580 -14.09 26.91 -28.19
C HIS A 580 -12.84 26.60 -27.34
N LEU A 581 -12.88 25.64 -26.41
CA LEU A 581 -11.69 25.20 -25.63
C LEU A 581 -10.98 23.98 -26.25
N ALA A 582 -11.48 23.44 -27.37
CA ALA A 582 -10.94 22.23 -28.02
C ALA A 582 -9.88 22.51 -29.10
N HIS A 583 -9.49 23.76 -29.32
CA HIS A 583 -8.42 24.10 -30.26
C HIS A 583 -7.04 24.02 -29.60
N GLY A 584 -6.57 22.79 -29.40
CA GLY A 584 -5.14 22.53 -29.38
C GLY A 584 -4.52 22.78 -30.77
N PRO A 585 -3.20 23.03 -30.85
CA PRO A 585 -2.53 23.33 -32.12
C PRO A 585 -2.79 22.21 -33.14
N LYS A 586 -3.34 22.57 -34.30
CA LYS A 586 -3.62 21.64 -35.40
C LYS A 586 -2.34 20.86 -35.73
N LYS A 587 -2.38 19.54 -35.56
CA LYS A 587 -1.33 18.65 -36.07
C LYS A 587 -1.12 18.94 -37.54
N ARG A 588 0.11 19.29 -37.90
CA ARG A 588 0.57 19.44 -39.28
C ARG A 588 0.29 18.11 -40.00
N PRO A 589 -0.33 18.10 -41.20
CA PRO A 589 -0.59 16.87 -41.91
C PRO A 589 0.73 16.16 -42.23
N GLU A 590 0.81 14.87 -41.89
CA GLU A 590 1.91 14.00 -42.31
C GLU A 590 1.97 13.98 -43.84
N ALA A 591 3.12 14.42 -44.38
CA ALA A 591 3.40 14.31 -45.79
C ALA A 591 3.43 12.82 -46.19
N ARG A 592 2.43 12.43 -46.99
CA ARG A 592 2.35 11.17 -47.73
C ARG A 592 3.69 10.88 -48.42
N ARG A 593 4.44 9.91 -47.91
CA ARG A 593 5.53 9.26 -48.66
C ARG A 593 4.89 8.40 -49.75
N SER A 594 4.81 8.95 -50.96
CA SER A 594 4.54 8.19 -52.16
C SER A 594 5.71 7.25 -52.46
N ARG A 595 5.44 5.95 -52.45
CA ARG A 595 6.24 4.95 -53.16
C ARG A 595 6.15 5.26 -54.65
N GLY A 596 7.28 5.53 -55.29
CA GLY A 596 7.41 5.65 -56.74
C GLY A 596 8.76 5.08 -57.16
N ASN A 597 8.71 3.95 -57.86
CA ASN A 597 9.83 3.31 -58.51
C ASN A 597 10.53 4.26 -59.49
N ALA A 598 11.87 4.22 -59.51
CA ALA A 598 12.65 4.63 -60.69
C ALA A 598 13.88 3.70 -60.83
N PRO A 599 14.12 3.13 -62.02
CA PRO A 599 15.21 2.19 -62.27
C PRO A 599 16.50 2.89 -62.74
N GLY A 600 17.63 2.25 -62.42
CA GLY A 600 18.86 2.15 -63.22
C GLY A 600 19.46 3.39 -63.89
N ARG A 601 20.66 3.79 -63.44
CA ARG A 601 21.76 4.19 -64.33
C ARG A 601 23.12 3.90 -63.68
N ARG A 602 24.02 3.38 -64.53
CA ARG A 602 25.37 2.82 -64.28
C ARG A 602 26.42 3.89 -63.86
N PRO A 603 27.61 3.45 -63.39
CA PRO A 603 28.58 4.27 -62.66
C PRO A 603 29.58 4.99 -63.57
N ALA A 604 30.21 6.06 -63.07
CA ALA A 604 31.46 6.58 -63.60
C ALA A 604 32.23 7.36 -62.52
N GLY A 605 33.53 7.09 -62.40
CA GLY A 605 34.52 8.10 -62.03
C GLY A 605 35.05 8.06 -60.60
N ALA A 606 36.03 7.19 -60.35
CA ALA A 606 37.06 7.43 -59.34
C ALA A 606 37.95 8.62 -59.76
N PRO A 607 38.62 9.27 -58.79
CA PRO A 607 40.04 9.55 -59.00
C PRO A 607 40.94 9.06 -57.86
N ARG A 608 41.94 8.33 -58.33
CA ARG A 608 43.23 7.88 -57.80
C ARG A 608 43.87 8.66 -56.64
N GLN A 609 44.45 7.84 -55.75
CA GLN A 609 45.65 8.08 -54.97
C GLN A 609 46.79 8.68 -55.82
N ARG A 610 47.49 9.65 -55.23
CA ARG A 610 48.86 10.02 -55.59
C ARG A 610 49.81 8.99 -54.96
N ASP A 611 50.85 8.58 -55.69
CA ASP A 611 52.24 8.70 -55.23
C ASP A 611 53.21 8.25 -56.34
N HIS A 612 54.29 9.03 -56.48
CA HIS A 612 55.57 8.79 -57.16
C HIS A 612 55.61 8.41 -58.66
N GLY A 613 56.46 9.14 -59.40
CA GLY A 613 56.94 8.80 -60.75
C GLY A 613 56.54 9.83 -61.79
#